data_AF-A0A355XR97-F1
#
_entry.id   AF-A0A355XR97-F1
#
_cell.length_a   1.000
_cell.length_b   1.000
_cell.length_c   1.000
_cell.angle_alpha   90.00
_cell.angle_beta   90.00
_cell.angle_gamma   90.00
#
_symmetry.space_group_name_H-M   'P 1'
#
loop_
_entity.id
_entity.type
_entity.pdbx_description
1 polymer ?
#
loop_
_entity_poly.entity_id
_entity_poly.type
_entity_poly.pdbx_seq_one_letter_code
_entity_poly.pdbx_strand_id
1 'polypeptide(L)'
;MNTSINIKHSVFFFALIGILFTGCVETIINVRVHPDGRYTMGFTTKGDSTDVFNNDFPHPSGPDWTTHVSKEKKEKDDIWTMSTQGIIAGSYIFTSRKDSLVALQHPIQVERKEGYFATRYTLRNVFVGRQVYRKYPAFGQSLQESDSDSTRWLDEAFNYMCSQAINNLQNDPATSIEEGLAERVENHIRNTLARVSQKELFNELENKQAFIDQTLRPFSRDLPLGYGTLLSKATDAYAEELRLTNDLQDDQFEYRVIMPGMISFTNADTISGDTLKWSFG
;
A
#
# COMPACT_ATOMS: atom_id res chain seq x y z
N MET A 1 -68.36 -7.84 14.53
CA MET A 1 -68.12 -9.26 14.22
C MET A 1 -66.62 -9.46 14.10
N ASN A 2 -66.05 -10.23 15.02
CA ASN A 2 -64.67 -10.71 15.00
C ASN A 2 -64.42 -11.54 13.74
N THR A 3 -63.25 -11.38 13.12
CA THR A 3 -62.27 -12.48 13.04
C THR A 3 -60.89 -11.92 12.70
N SER A 4 -59.98 -12.10 13.64
CA SER A 4 -58.53 -11.99 13.49
C SER A 4 -57.99 -13.11 12.59
N ILE A 5 -56.98 -12.82 11.78
CA ILE A 5 -55.86 -13.74 11.58
C ILE A 5 -54.57 -12.96 11.81
N ASN A 6 -53.83 -13.45 12.79
CA ASN A 6 -52.51 -13.00 13.21
C ASN A 6 -51.53 -13.97 12.56
N ILE A 7 -50.55 -13.47 11.78
CA ILE A 7 -49.35 -14.25 11.43
C ILE A 7 -48.17 -13.42 11.93
N LYS A 8 -47.58 -13.92 13.02
CA LYS A 8 -46.31 -13.46 13.57
C LYS A 8 -45.13 -14.13 12.83
N HIS A 9 -44.02 -13.38 12.82
CA HIS A 9 -42.61 -13.79 12.69
C HIS A 9 -41.99 -13.95 11.29
N SER A 10 -40.85 -13.25 11.16
CA SER A 10 -39.77 -13.41 10.19
C SER A 10 -40.15 -13.04 8.76
N VAL A 11 -39.56 -12.05 8.11
CA VAL A 11 -38.15 -12.03 7.72
C VAL A 11 -37.60 -10.61 7.80
N PHE A 12 -36.72 -10.43 8.78
CA PHE A 12 -35.69 -9.42 8.85
C PHE A 12 -34.64 -9.76 7.78
N PHE A 13 -34.86 -9.40 6.50
CA PHE A 13 -33.83 -9.53 5.46
C PHE A 13 -34.24 -8.81 4.15
N PHE A 14 -34.46 -7.50 4.23
CA PHE A 14 -34.30 -6.63 3.06
C PHE A 14 -33.44 -5.41 3.43
N ALA A 15 -32.40 -5.70 4.21
CA ALA A 15 -31.27 -4.83 4.52
C ALA A 15 -29.98 -5.56 4.07
N LEU A 16 -29.96 -5.96 2.81
CA LEU A 16 -28.81 -6.47 2.05
C LEU A 16 -29.42 -6.75 0.68
N ILE A 17 -29.37 -5.82 -0.27
CA ILE A 17 -28.28 -5.69 -1.22
C ILE A 17 -28.38 -4.25 -1.73
N GLY A 18 -27.96 -3.32 -0.87
CA GLY A 18 -27.48 -2.03 -1.33
C GLY A 18 -26.12 -2.30 -1.97
N ILE A 19 -26.10 -2.56 -3.28
CA ILE A 19 -24.88 -2.45 -4.07
C ILE A 19 -24.57 -0.95 -4.15
N LEU A 20 -24.02 -0.42 -3.06
CA LEU A 20 -23.30 0.84 -3.04
C LEU A 20 -21.90 0.57 -3.60
N PHE A 21 -21.80 0.27 -4.89
CA PHE A 21 -20.57 0.52 -5.65
C PHE A 21 -20.66 1.92 -6.26
N THR A 22 -20.68 2.93 -5.38
CA THR A 22 -20.36 4.31 -5.72
C THR A 22 -18.97 4.71 -5.21
N GLY A 23 -18.20 3.74 -4.67
CA GLY A 23 -16.77 3.94 -4.43
C GLY A 23 -16.11 4.14 -5.79
N CYS A 24 -15.41 5.26 -5.96
CA CYS A 24 -14.59 5.51 -7.13
C CYS A 24 -13.63 4.33 -7.30
N VAL A 25 -13.82 3.48 -8.32
CA VAL A 25 -12.74 2.57 -8.73
C VAL A 25 -11.64 3.47 -9.23
N GLU A 26 -10.60 3.57 -8.42
CA GLU A 26 -9.51 4.50 -8.63
C GLU A 26 -8.55 3.95 -9.66
N THR A 27 -8.20 2.66 -9.57
CA THR A 27 -7.21 2.06 -10.47
C THR A 27 -7.69 0.76 -11.11
N ILE A 28 -7.70 0.73 -12.45
CA ILE A 28 -7.97 -0.47 -13.25
C ILE A 28 -6.67 -0.97 -13.87
N ILE A 29 -6.35 -2.23 -13.63
CA ILE A 29 -5.17 -2.91 -14.15
C ILE A 29 -5.61 -3.99 -15.14
N ASN A 30 -5.22 -3.87 -16.39
CA ASN A 30 -5.58 -4.80 -17.46
C ASN A 30 -4.36 -5.57 -17.93
N VAL A 31 -4.47 -6.89 -18.02
CA VAL A 31 -3.46 -7.75 -18.65
C VAL A 31 -4.11 -8.59 -19.74
N ARG A 32 -3.51 -8.59 -20.93
CA ARG A 32 -3.90 -9.48 -22.04
C ARG A 32 -2.71 -10.34 -22.42
N VAL A 33 -2.82 -11.64 -22.21
CA VAL A 33 -1.81 -12.61 -22.66
C VAL A 33 -2.02 -12.93 -24.14
N HIS A 34 -0.95 -12.84 -24.92
CA HIS A 34 -0.94 -13.09 -26.35
C HIS A 34 -0.54 -14.53 -26.68
N PRO A 35 -0.91 -15.07 -27.85
CA PRO A 35 -0.57 -16.45 -28.23
C PRO A 35 0.93 -16.77 -28.33
N ASP A 36 1.77 -15.74 -28.47
CA ASP A 36 3.23 -15.87 -28.48
C ASP A 36 3.85 -15.92 -27.07
N GLY A 37 3.05 -15.76 -26.02
CA GLY A 37 3.50 -15.75 -24.63
C GLY A 37 3.91 -14.37 -24.11
N ARG A 38 3.87 -13.32 -24.94
CA ARG A 38 3.96 -11.93 -24.47
C ARG A 38 2.63 -11.50 -23.85
N TYR A 39 2.63 -10.37 -23.17
CA TYR A 39 1.39 -9.79 -22.65
C TYR A 39 1.41 -8.27 -22.73
N THR A 40 0.25 -7.69 -23.05
CA THR A 40 0.01 -6.25 -22.89
C THR A 40 -0.46 -6.02 -21.47
N MET A 41 0.16 -5.06 -20.79
CA MET A 41 -0.25 -4.61 -19.47
C MET A 41 -0.63 -3.14 -19.53
N GLY A 42 -1.75 -2.78 -18.92
CA GLY A 42 -2.27 -1.42 -18.87
C GLY A 42 -2.74 -1.07 -17.46
N PHE A 43 -2.51 0.18 -17.07
CA PHE A 43 -2.94 0.77 -15.81
C PHE A 43 -3.75 2.02 -16.15
N THR A 44 -4.90 2.20 -15.51
CA THR A 44 -5.71 3.40 -15.63
C THR A 44 -6.12 3.84 -14.24
N THR A 45 -5.58 4.97 -13.80
CA THR A 45 -5.95 5.60 -12.52
C THR A 45 -6.77 6.86 -12.80
N LYS A 46 -7.85 7.05 -12.05
CA LYS A 46 -8.80 8.15 -12.22
C LYS A 46 -9.27 8.67 -10.87
N GLY A 47 -9.07 9.96 -10.65
CA GLY A 47 -9.44 10.66 -9.42
C GLY A 47 -9.24 12.15 -9.57
N ASP A 48 -9.13 12.86 -8.46
CA ASP A 48 -8.63 14.22 -8.48
C ASP A 48 -7.09 14.24 -8.67
N SER A 49 -6.45 15.40 -8.52
CA SER A 49 -4.99 15.47 -8.67
C SER A 49 -4.23 14.87 -7.48
N THR A 50 -4.82 14.86 -6.28
CA THR A 50 -4.18 14.27 -5.10
C THR A 50 -4.19 12.75 -5.18
N ASP A 51 -5.28 12.16 -5.66
CA ASP A 51 -5.43 10.74 -5.95
C ASP A 51 -4.42 10.29 -7.03
N VAL A 52 -4.45 10.93 -8.21
CA VAL A 52 -3.70 10.44 -9.39
C VAL A 52 -2.18 10.63 -9.28
N PHE A 53 -1.70 11.56 -8.44
CA PHE A 53 -0.29 11.98 -8.41
C PHE A 53 0.41 11.84 -7.05
N ASN A 54 -0.23 11.28 -6.01
CA ASN A 54 0.39 11.06 -4.68
C ASN A 54 1.47 9.93 -4.66
N ASN A 55 1.45 9.03 -5.66
CA ASN A 55 2.37 7.88 -5.84
C ASN A 55 2.23 6.73 -4.82
N ASP A 56 1.07 6.55 -4.19
CA ASP A 56 0.79 5.40 -3.31
C ASP A 56 0.67 4.06 -4.05
N PHE A 57 0.09 4.07 -5.26
CA PHE A 57 0.06 3.02 -6.25
C PHE A 57 0.61 3.53 -7.60
N PRO A 58 1.94 3.58 -7.75
CA PRO A 58 2.51 4.32 -8.85
C PRO A 58 2.62 3.46 -10.11
N HIS A 59 2.24 4.03 -11.25
CA HIS A 59 2.35 3.38 -12.56
C HIS A 59 3.82 3.04 -12.90
N PRO A 60 4.08 1.94 -13.64
CA PRO A 60 5.42 1.62 -14.09
C PRO A 60 5.96 2.65 -15.08
N SER A 61 7.28 2.79 -15.14
CA SER A 61 7.96 3.73 -16.04
C SER A 61 9.17 3.07 -16.72
N GLY A 62 9.63 3.65 -17.83
CA GLY A 62 10.77 3.13 -18.60
C GLY A 62 10.49 3.08 -20.11
N PRO A 63 11.45 2.58 -20.91
CA PRO A 63 11.36 2.58 -22.37
C PRO A 63 10.23 1.69 -22.92
N ASP A 64 9.80 0.68 -22.17
CA ASP A 64 8.74 -0.25 -22.57
C ASP A 64 7.33 0.26 -22.22
N TRP A 65 7.23 1.45 -21.60
CA TRP A 65 6.00 2.02 -21.08
C TRP A 65 5.67 3.35 -21.73
N THR A 66 4.40 3.50 -22.12
CA THR A 66 3.85 4.77 -22.60
C THR A 66 2.78 5.25 -21.64
N THR A 67 2.97 6.45 -21.09
CA THR A 67 2.02 7.09 -20.18
C THR A 67 1.34 8.28 -20.86
N HIS A 68 0.03 8.36 -20.72
CA HIS A 68 -0.79 9.49 -21.13
C HIS A 68 -1.58 10.00 -19.93
N VAL A 69 -1.66 11.32 -19.79
CA VAL A 69 -2.45 11.98 -18.75
C VAL A 69 -3.43 12.91 -19.43
N SER A 70 -4.70 12.79 -19.07
CA SER A 70 -5.76 13.68 -19.52
C SER A 70 -6.45 14.34 -18.32
N LYS A 71 -7.10 15.47 -18.60
CA LYS A 71 -7.83 16.27 -17.63
C LYS A 71 -9.21 16.62 -18.18
N GLU A 72 -10.24 16.29 -17.44
CA GLU A 72 -11.63 16.67 -17.71
C GLU A 72 -12.04 17.75 -16.71
N LYS A 73 -12.35 18.96 -17.20
CA LYS A 73 -12.88 20.02 -16.33
C LYS A 73 -14.34 19.73 -15.98
N LYS A 74 -14.67 19.68 -14.69
CA LYS A 74 -16.06 19.70 -14.21
C LYS A 74 -16.33 20.94 -13.37
N GLU A 75 -17.60 21.23 -13.12
CA GLU A 75 -18.03 22.45 -12.40
C GLU A 75 -17.51 22.54 -10.96
N LYS A 76 -17.22 21.40 -10.32
CA LYS A 76 -16.76 21.33 -8.92
C LYS A 76 -15.25 21.07 -8.85
N ASP A 77 -14.82 19.92 -9.37
CA ASP A 77 -13.41 19.50 -9.33
C ASP A 77 -12.96 18.95 -10.68
N ASP A 78 -11.69 19.19 -11.00
CA ASP A 78 -11.07 18.63 -12.19
C ASP A 78 -10.83 17.13 -12.00
N ILE A 79 -11.22 16.33 -13.00
CA ILE A 79 -10.93 14.89 -12.99
C ILE A 79 -9.69 14.63 -13.83
N TRP A 80 -8.73 13.92 -13.24
CA TRP A 80 -7.53 13.46 -13.91
C TRP A 80 -7.66 11.99 -14.27
N THR A 81 -7.08 11.60 -15.40
CA THR A 81 -6.96 10.20 -15.78
C THR A 81 -5.55 9.96 -16.27
N MET A 82 -4.82 9.11 -15.57
CA MET A 82 -3.50 8.63 -15.96
C MET A 82 -3.65 7.23 -16.54
N SER A 83 -3.11 7.01 -17.73
CA SER A 83 -3.11 5.70 -18.39
C SER A 83 -1.71 5.33 -18.82
N THR A 84 -1.23 4.18 -18.37
CA THR A 84 0.10 3.66 -18.71
C THR A 84 -0.03 2.28 -19.32
N GLN A 85 0.62 2.04 -20.45
CA GLN A 85 0.58 0.76 -21.13
C GLN A 85 1.96 0.31 -21.65
N GLY A 86 2.18 -0.99 -21.70
CA GLY A 86 3.41 -1.60 -22.21
C GLY A 86 3.18 -3.03 -22.70
N ILE A 87 4.14 -3.57 -23.46
CA ILE A 87 4.16 -4.97 -23.89
C ILE A 87 5.40 -5.62 -23.29
N ILE A 88 5.20 -6.73 -22.58
CA ILE A 88 6.22 -7.39 -21.78
C ILE A 88 6.24 -8.89 -22.13
N ALA A 89 7.33 -9.58 -21.80
CA ALA A 89 7.48 -11.01 -21.97
C ALA A 89 8.06 -11.65 -20.70
N GLY A 90 7.64 -12.89 -20.40
CA GLY A 90 8.20 -13.67 -19.29
C GLY A 90 7.88 -13.10 -17.91
N SER A 91 8.90 -13.01 -17.05
CA SER A 91 8.80 -12.46 -15.70
C SER A 91 9.13 -10.98 -15.67
N TYR A 92 8.34 -10.20 -14.94
CA TYR A 92 8.55 -8.77 -14.74
C TYR A 92 8.15 -8.36 -13.33
N ILE A 93 8.77 -7.30 -12.82
CA ILE A 93 8.38 -6.66 -11.56
C ILE A 93 7.97 -5.25 -11.93
N PHE A 94 6.68 -4.95 -11.83
CA PHE A 94 6.22 -3.59 -12.01
C PHE A 94 6.30 -2.84 -10.68
N THR A 95 6.93 -1.68 -10.75
CA THR A 95 7.13 -0.73 -9.67
C THR A 95 7.50 0.60 -10.31
N SER A 96 7.24 1.71 -9.62
CA SER A 96 7.67 3.02 -10.11
C SER A 96 9.14 3.31 -9.86
N ARG A 97 9.74 2.66 -8.85
CA ARG A 97 11.13 2.85 -8.45
C ARG A 97 11.75 1.52 -8.03
N LYS A 98 12.91 1.19 -8.60
CA LYS A 98 13.70 0.03 -8.15
C LYS A 98 14.25 0.32 -6.75
N ASP A 99 14.25 -0.70 -5.90
CA ASP A 99 14.94 -0.68 -4.61
C ASP A 99 14.51 0.46 -3.67
N SER A 100 13.20 0.63 -3.51
CA SER A 100 12.63 1.64 -2.62
C SER A 100 11.72 0.98 -1.59
N LEU A 101 12.00 1.20 -0.30
CA LEU A 101 11.08 0.88 0.81
C LEU A 101 9.66 1.39 0.55
N VAL A 102 9.57 2.50 -0.18
CA VAL A 102 8.37 3.28 -0.43
C VAL A 102 7.58 2.74 -1.64
N ALA A 103 8.24 2.08 -2.60
CA ALA A 103 7.59 1.56 -3.81
C ALA A 103 7.32 0.06 -3.69
N LEU A 104 6.04 -0.33 -3.77
CA LEU A 104 5.66 -1.74 -3.82
C LEU A 104 6.15 -2.36 -5.13
N GLN A 105 6.59 -3.61 -5.04
CA GLN A 105 7.08 -4.40 -6.15
C GLN A 105 6.12 -5.54 -6.42
N HIS A 106 5.44 -5.50 -7.55
CA HIS A 106 4.39 -6.45 -7.88
C HIS A 106 4.90 -7.39 -8.99
N PRO A 107 5.31 -8.62 -8.66
CA PRO A 107 5.83 -9.55 -9.66
C PRO A 107 4.70 -10.17 -10.46
N ILE A 108 4.88 -10.19 -11.77
CA ILE A 108 4.05 -10.88 -12.74
C ILE A 108 4.91 -11.82 -13.59
N GLN A 109 4.37 -13.00 -13.89
CA GLN A 109 5.01 -13.98 -14.74
C GLN A 109 3.99 -14.61 -15.66
N VAL A 110 4.33 -14.70 -16.94
CA VAL A 110 3.59 -15.48 -17.93
C VAL A 110 4.47 -16.61 -18.45
N GLU A 111 3.99 -17.84 -18.31
CA GLU A 111 4.61 -19.05 -18.85
C GLU A 111 3.75 -19.60 -20.00
N ARG A 112 4.40 -19.96 -21.10
CA ARG A 112 3.80 -20.63 -22.25
C ARG A 112 4.47 -22.00 -22.42
N LYS A 113 3.68 -23.07 -22.31
CA LYS A 113 4.14 -24.45 -22.44
C LYS A 113 3.45 -25.13 -23.61
N GLU A 114 4.20 -25.42 -24.66
CA GLU A 114 3.71 -26.18 -25.80
C GLU A 114 3.57 -27.67 -25.45
N GLY A 115 2.48 -28.26 -25.90
CA GLY A 115 2.25 -29.70 -25.82
C GLY A 115 1.73 -30.22 -27.16
N TYR A 116 1.68 -31.54 -27.30
CA TYR A 116 1.31 -32.20 -28.56
C TYR A 116 -0.13 -31.88 -29.03
N PHE A 117 -1.05 -31.65 -28.10
CA PHE A 117 -2.48 -31.41 -28.42
C PHE A 117 -2.98 -30.04 -28.01
N ALA A 118 -2.25 -29.35 -27.13
CA ALA A 118 -2.65 -28.06 -26.60
C ALA A 118 -1.42 -27.29 -26.11
N THR A 119 -1.49 -25.97 -26.24
CA THR A 119 -0.56 -25.05 -25.59
C THR A 119 -1.20 -24.54 -24.31
N ARG A 120 -0.50 -24.68 -23.18
CA ARG A 120 -0.94 -24.16 -21.88
C ARG A 120 -0.27 -22.82 -21.61
N TYR A 121 -1.08 -21.87 -21.16
CA TYR A 121 -0.62 -20.56 -20.67
C TYR A 121 -0.89 -20.48 -19.18
N THR A 122 0.07 -19.97 -18.43
CA THR A 122 -0.04 -19.74 -16.99
C THR A 122 0.37 -18.31 -16.70
N LEU A 123 -0.54 -17.53 -16.12
CA LEU A 123 -0.26 -16.21 -15.61
C LEU A 123 -0.29 -16.26 -14.10
N ARG A 124 0.75 -15.71 -13.46
CA ARG A 124 0.81 -15.49 -12.03
C ARG A 124 1.19 -14.04 -11.79
N ASN A 125 0.28 -13.26 -11.24
CA ASN A 125 0.54 -11.90 -10.77
C ASN A 125 0.36 -11.86 -9.25
N VAL A 126 1.26 -11.21 -8.52
CA VAL A 126 1.19 -11.06 -7.06
C VAL A 126 1.16 -9.58 -6.72
N PHE A 127 0.07 -9.16 -6.08
CA PHE A 127 -0.02 -7.85 -5.47
C PHE A 127 0.56 -7.90 -4.07
N VAL A 128 1.71 -7.25 -3.87
CA VAL A 128 2.36 -7.15 -2.55
C VAL A 128 1.70 -6.03 -1.77
N GLY A 129 1.22 -6.33 -0.56
CA GLY A 129 0.66 -5.32 0.36
C GLY A 129 1.73 -4.68 1.27
N ARG A 130 1.35 -3.57 1.92
CA ARG A 130 2.22 -2.78 2.83
C ARG A 130 2.59 -3.49 4.15
N GLN A 131 1.92 -4.59 4.47
CA GLN A 131 2.08 -5.36 5.72
C GLN A 131 1.81 -4.53 6.99
N VAL A 132 0.80 -3.65 6.92
CA VAL A 132 0.35 -2.73 7.98
C VAL A 132 0.28 -3.40 9.35
N TYR A 133 -0.47 -4.50 9.48
CA TYR A 133 -0.65 -5.23 10.74
C TYR A 133 0.62 -5.86 11.32
N ARG A 134 1.69 -5.97 10.52
CA ARG A 134 2.99 -6.45 11.00
C ARG A 134 3.87 -5.28 11.45
N LYS A 135 3.79 -4.13 10.78
CA LYS A 135 4.67 -2.97 11.02
C LYS A 135 4.13 -2.05 12.12
N TYR A 136 2.84 -1.74 12.06
CA TYR A 136 2.13 -0.79 12.92
C TYR A 136 0.65 -1.26 13.11
N PRO A 137 0.42 -2.33 13.91
CA PRO A 137 -0.91 -2.88 14.17
C PRO A 137 -1.98 -1.86 14.59
N ALA A 138 -1.66 -0.91 15.47
CA ALA A 138 -2.60 0.11 15.96
C ALA A 138 -3.02 1.05 14.83
N PHE A 139 -2.09 1.40 13.93
CA PHE A 139 -2.43 2.18 12.73
C PHE A 139 -3.37 1.38 11.84
N GLY A 140 -3.08 0.09 11.59
CA GLY A 140 -3.96 -0.78 10.81
C GLY A 140 -5.38 -0.91 11.36
N GLN A 141 -5.52 -0.98 12.69
CA GLN A 141 -6.84 -0.97 13.34
C GLN A 141 -7.56 0.36 13.11
N SER A 142 -6.85 1.48 13.20
CA SER A 142 -7.42 2.80 12.94
C SER A 142 -7.87 3.01 11.48
N LEU A 143 -7.37 2.21 10.53
CA LEU A 143 -7.85 2.23 9.14
C LEU A 143 -9.18 1.49 8.96
N GLN A 144 -9.50 0.52 9.82
CA GLN A 144 -10.72 -0.29 9.70
C GLN A 144 -11.89 0.27 10.50
N GLU A 145 -11.58 0.81 11.67
CA GLU A 145 -12.57 1.37 12.58
C GLU A 145 -12.78 2.83 12.22
N SER A 146 -14.02 3.32 12.26
CA SER A 146 -14.29 4.76 12.35
C SER A 146 -13.87 5.24 13.74
N ASP A 147 -12.59 5.07 14.09
CA ASP A 147 -12.09 5.33 15.43
C ASP A 147 -12.15 6.85 15.67
N SER A 148 -12.78 7.20 16.77
CA SER A 148 -12.97 8.59 17.21
C SER A 148 -11.66 9.27 17.62
N ASP A 149 -10.57 8.53 17.78
CA ASP A 149 -9.28 9.00 18.29
C ASP A 149 -8.14 8.72 17.29
N SER A 150 -8.01 9.62 16.32
CA SER A 150 -7.16 9.48 15.12
C SER A 150 -5.65 9.46 15.35
N THR A 151 -5.18 9.46 16.60
CA THR A 151 -3.75 9.59 16.95
C THR A 151 -3.19 8.45 17.81
N ARG A 152 -4.02 7.44 18.15
CA ARG A 152 -3.61 6.35 19.06
C ARG A 152 -2.46 5.48 18.58
N TRP A 153 -2.21 5.50 17.29
CA TRP A 153 -1.16 4.72 16.63
C TRP A 153 0.19 5.45 16.56
N LEU A 154 0.25 6.74 16.95
CA LEU A 154 1.38 7.61 16.68
C LEU A 154 2.68 7.16 17.38
N ASP A 155 2.57 6.73 18.63
CA ASP A 155 3.70 6.23 19.42
C ASP A 155 4.22 4.88 18.88
N GLU A 156 3.31 3.95 18.54
CA GLU A 156 3.66 2.66 17.93
C GLU A 156 4.36 2.86 16.58
N ALA A 157 3.78 3.69 15.71
CA ALA A 157 4.34 3.98 14.40
C ALA A 157 5.71 4.65 14.52
N PHE A 158 5.85 5.66 15.39
CA PHE A 158 7.14 6.32 15.59
C PHE A 158 8.18 5.41 16.22
N ASN A 159 7.80 4.53 17.15
CA ASN A 159 8.68 3.51 17.69
C ASN A 159 9.18 2.55 16.59
N TYR A 160 8.28 2.10 15.71
CA TYR A 160 8.66 1.28 14.55
C TYR A 160 9.65 2.01 13.64
N MET A 161 9.36 3.27 13.28
CA MET A 161 10.25 4.10 12.46
C MET A 161 11.65 4.21 13.07
N CYS A 162 11.75 4.52 14.37
CA CYS A 162 13.04 4.62 15.07
C CYS A 162 13.76 3.28 15.12
N SER A 163 13.06 2.18 15.40
CA SER A 163 13.67 0.84 15.49
C SER A 163 14.26 0.41 14.14
N GLN A 164 13.52 0.63 13.05
CA GLN A 164 14.02 0.33 11.71
C GLN A 164 15.14 1.27 11.28
N ALA A 165 15.07 2.55 11.63
CA ALA A 165 16.13 3.51 11.37
C ALA A 165 17.43 3.15 12.11
N ILE A 166 17.36 2.74 13.38
CA ILE A 166 18.51 2.25 14.14
C ILE A 166 19.09 1.00 13.48
N ASN A 167 18.26 0.05 13.07
CA ASN A 167 18.70 -1.17 12.38
C ASN A 167 19.46 -0.82 11.07
N ASN A 168 18.94 0.09 10.26
CA ASN A 168 19.64 0.57 9.06
C ASN A 168 20.99 1.20 9.40
N LEU A 169 21.05 2.02 10.45
CA LEU A 169 22.30 2.63 10.90
C LEU A 169 23.31 1.59 11.43
N GLN A 170 22.85 0.49 12.03
CA GLN A 170 23.73 -0.62 12.45
C GLN A 170 24.28 -1.43 11.27
N ASN A 171 23.51 -1.56 10.18
CA ASN A 171 23.94 -2.31 8.99
C ASN A 171 24.95 -1.54 8.11
N ASP A 172 25.16 -0.25 8.37
CA ASP A 172 26.19 0.55 7.73
C ASP A 172 27.38 0.75 8.70
N PRO A 173 28.59 0.21 8.39
CA PRO A 173 29.77 0.37 9.24
C PRO A 173 30.14 1.83 9.54
N ALA A 174 29.77 2.78 8.67
CA ALA A 174 30.05 4.20 8.87
C ALA A 174 29.15 4.85 9.93
N THR A 175 28.00 4.25 10.24
CA THR A 175 27.02 4.79 11.20
C THR A 175 26.75 3.86 12.38
N SER A 176 27.24 2.62 12.32
CA SER A 176 27.08 1.64 13.40
C SER A 176 27.69 2.13 14.72
N ILE A 177 27.09 1.73 15.83
CA ILE A 177 27.58 2.01 17.19
C ILE A 177 27.69 0.69 17.94
N GLU A 178 28.18 0.71 19.19
CA GLU A 178 28.23 -0.52 19.99
C GLU A 178 26.83 -1.14 20.13
N GLU A 179 26.71 -2.46 19.91
CA GLU A 179 25.43 -3.18 19.92
C GLU A 179 24.64 -2.96 21.23
N GLY A 180 25.32 -3.03 22.38
CA GLY A 180 24.70 -2.76 23.67
C GLY A 180 24.25 -1.30 23.84
N LEU A 181 24.92 -0.35 23.18
CA LEU A 181 24.49 1.05 23.17
C LEU A 181 23.25 1.23 22.28
N ALA A 182 23.22 0.60 21.10
CA ALA A 182 22.06 0.62 20.21
C ALA A 182 20.80 0.06 20.89
N GLU A 183 20.93 -1.09 21.57
CA GLU A 183 19.83 -1.70 22.33
C GLU A 183 19.34 -0.77 23.44
N ARG A 184 20.25 -0.13 24.19
CA ARG A 184 19.89 0.83 25.25
C ARG A 184 19.18 2.05 24.70
N VAL A 185 19.60 2.57 23.54
CA VAL A 185 18.96 3.70 22.86
C VAL A 185 17.55 3.33 22.41
N GLU A 186 17.38 2.19 21.74
CA GLU A 186 16.07 1.70 21.29
C GLU A 186 15.11 1.50 22.47
N ASN A 187 15.58 0.85 23.54
CA ASN A 187 14.81 0.66 24.76
C ASN A 187 14.43 2.00 25.42
N HIS A 188 15.32 2.99 25.39
CA HIS A 188 15.02 4.32 25.92
C HIS A 188 13.95 5.04 25.10
N ILE A 189 14.06 5.05 23.77
CA ILE A 189 13.06 5.64 22.88
C ILE A 189 11.69 5.03 23.13
N ARG A 190 11.60 3.70 23.14
CA ARG A 190 10.34 2.98 23.41
C ARG A 190 9.72 3.36 24.76
N ASN A 191 10.55 3.42 25.81
CA ASN A 191 10.09 3.79 27.16
C ASN A 191 9.67 5.27 27.27
N THR A 192 10.32 6.16 26.52
CA THR A 192 9.95 7.58 26.45
C THR A 192 8.60 7.73 25.77
N LEU A 193 8.41 7.10 24.60
CA LEU A 193 7.14 7.14 23.86
C LEU A 193 5.97 6.62 24.69
N ALA A 194 6.15 5.52 25.41
CA ALA A 194 5.12 4.95 26.28
C ALA A 194 4.71 5.86 27.47
N ARG A 195 5.45 6.93 27.76
CA ARG A 195 5.18 7.86 28.87
C ARG A 195 4.65 9.21 28.42
N VAL A 196 4.91 9.62 27.18
CA VAL A 196 4.43 10.90 26.65
C VAL A 196 2.97 10.73 26.26
N SER A 197 2.10 11.67 26.66
CA SER A 197 0.70 11.59 26.24
C SER A 197 0.57 11.83 24.74
N GLN A 198 -0.44 11.26 24.09
CA GLN A 198 -0.61 11.35 22.62
C GLN A 198 -0.68 12.79 22.12
N LYS A 199 -1.40 13.66 22.83
CA LYS A 199 -1.50 15.09 22.48
C LYS A 199 -0.14 15.80 22.58
N GLU A 200 0.65 15.48 23.61
CA GLU A 200 2.00 16.03 23.74
C GLU A 200 2.91 15.48 22.64
N LEU A 201 2.85 14.18 22.36
CA LEU A 201 3.65 13.53 21.32
C LEU A 201 3.38 14.13 19.94
N PHE A 202 2.11 14.37 19.59
CA PHE A 202 1.74 15.02 18.33
C PHE A 202 2.42 16.38 18.19
N ASN A 203 2.35 17.23 19.21
CA ASN A 203 2.97 18.56 19.19
C ASN A 203 4.50 18.46 19.17
N GLU A 204 5.10 17.51 19.89
CA GLU A 204 6.55 17.33 19.91
C GLU A 204 7.09 16.85 18.55
N LEU A 205 6.33 16.00 17.84
CA LEU A 205 6.70 15.49 16.53
C LEU A 205 6.57 16.52 15.40
N GLU A 206 5.87 17.65 15.60
CA GLU A 206 5.95 18.81 14.69
C GLU A 206 7.42 19.25 14.50
N ASN A 207 8.25 19.09 15.53
CA ASN A 207 9.70 19.21 15.44
C ASN A 207 10.38 17.89 15.82
N LYS A 208 10.21 16.89 14.95
CA LYS A 208 10.85 15.56 15.05
C LYS A 208 12.33 15.60 15.44
N GLN A 209 13.12 16.51 14.86
CA GLN A 209 14.55 16.63 15.16
C GLN A 209 14.78 16.99 16.63
N ALA A 210 14.08 18.01 17.13
CA ALA A 210 14.19 18.42 18.53
C ALA A 210 13.73 17.32 19.49
N PHE A 211 12.65 16.61 19.17
CA PHE A 211 12.17 15.48 19.96
C PHE A 211 13.21 14.36 20.05
N ILE A 212 13.82 13.98 18.91
CA ILE A 212 14.88 12.97 18.88
C ILE A 212 16.10 13.43 19.68
N ASP A 213 16.56 14.66 19.51
CA ASP A 213 17.72 15.19 20.23
C ASP A 213 17.47 15.24 21.75
N GLN A 214 16.26 15.63 22.18
CA GLN A 214 15.85 15.60 23.57
C GLN A 214 15.83 14.17 24.12
N THR A 215 15.27 13.23 23.36
CA THR A 215 15.20 11.81 23.73
C THR A 215 16.59 11.18 23.85
N LEU A 216 17.53 11.57 22.99
CA LEU A 216 18.89 11.01 23.00
C LEU A 216 19.85 11.72 23.97
N ARG A 217 19.42 12.80 24.63
CA ARG A 217 20.23 13.57 25.57
C ARG A 217 20.93 12.73 26.66
N PRO A 218 20.31 11.67 27.24
CA PRO A 218 20.99 10.81 28.22
C PRO A 218 22.22 10.08 27.66
N PHE A 219 22.35 9.98 26.33
CA PHE A 219 23.42 9.25 25.65
C PHE A 219 24.44 10.16 24.96
N SER A 220 24.38 11.49 25.14
CA SER A 220 25.23 12.44 24.41
C SER A 220 26.75 12.26 24.60
N ARG A 221 27.17 11.51 25.63
CA ARG A 221 28.59 11.17 25.86
C ARG A 221 29.03 9.89 25.16
N ASP A 222 28.09 8.99 24.91
CA ASP A 222 28.34 7.65 24.37
C ASP A 222 28.08 7.61 22.86
N LEU A 223 27.17 8.47 22.37
CA LEU A 223 26.83 8.56 20.95
C LEU A 223 27.83 9.41 20.15
N PRO A 224 28.11 9.04 18.89
CA PRO A 224 28.84 9.90 17.98
C PRO A 224 28.16 11.26 17.79
N LEU A 225 28.96 12.30 17.56
CA LEU A 225 28.45 13.62 17.25
C LEU A 225 27.55 13.57 16.01
N GLY A 226 26.35 14.14 16.09
CA GLY A 226 25.39 14.16 14.98
C GLY A 226 24.54 12.90 14.84
N TYR A 227 24.66 11.92 15.75
CA TYR A 227 23.84 10.69 15.69
C TYR A 227 22.33 10.96 15.72
N GLY A 228 21.87 11.96 16.50
CA GLY A 228 20.45 12.34 16.51
C GLY A 228 19.95 12.84 15.16
N THR A 229 20.77 13.59 14.43
CA THR A 229 20.47 14.01 13.05
C THR A 229 20.45 12.83 12.08
N LEU A 230 21.39 11.89 12.22
CA LEU A 230 21.40 10.66 11.41
C LEU A 230 20.13 9.84 11.65
N LEU A 231 19.75 9.63 12.91
CA LEU A 231 18.54 8.91 13.28
C LEU A 231 17.29 9.60 12.74
N SER A 232 17.17 10.91 12.96
CA SER A 232 16.05 11.72 12.46
C SER A 232 15.91 11.63 10.94
N LYS A 233 17.01 11.73 10.19
CA LYS A 233 16.97 11.55 8.74
C LYS A 233 16.63 10.13 8.32
N ALA A 234 17.15 9.13 9.03
CA ALA A 234 16.89 7.72 8.72
C ALA A 234 15.41 7.34 8.93
N THR A 235 14.66 8.04 9.78
CA THR A 235 13.21 7.83 9.92
C THR A 235 12.38 8.40 8.76
N ASP A 236 12.90 9.33 7.95
CA ASP A 236 12.15 9.98 6.85
C ASP A 236 11.57 8.96 5.86
N ALA A 237 12.34 7.94 5.50
CA ALA A 237 11.90 6.91 4.55
C ALA A 237 10.72 6.08 5.08
N TYR A 238 10.67 5.87 6.40
CA TYR A 238 9.57 5.13 7.05
C TYR A 238 8.35 6.03 7.29
N ALA A 239 8.55 7.31 7.57
CA ALA A 239 7.47 8.28 7.63
C ALA A 239 6.76 8.42 6.27
N GLU A 240 7.54 8.47 5.19
CA GLU A 240 7.01 8.48 3.83
C GLU A 240 6.28 7.17 3.49
N GLU A 241 6.81 6.02 3.92
CA GLU A 241 6.14 4.73 3.72
C GLU A 241 4.80 4.64 4.46
N LEU A 242 4.73 5.16 5.69
CA LEU A 242 3.49 5.24 6.46
C LEU A 242 2.49 6.18 5.79
N ARG A 243 2.94 7.36 5.31
CA ARG A 243 2.10 8.31 4.58
C ARG A 243 1.48 7.67 3.33
N LEU A 244 2.28 7.03 2.48
CA LEU A 244 1.75 6.34 1.30
C LEU A 244 0.86 5.15 1.65
N THR A 245 1.03 4.56 2.83
CA THR A 245 0.14 3.49 3.30
C THR A 245 -1.21 4.05 3.73
N ASN A 246 -1.22 5.22 4.35
CA ASN A 246 -2.44 5.96 4.66
C ASN A 246 -3.18 6.36 3.39
N ASP A 247 -2.46 6.90 2.41
CA ASP A 247 -3.04 7.35 1.15
C ASP A 247 -3.66 6.18 0.37
N LEU A 248 -3.03 5.00 0.37
CA LEU A 248 -3.56 3.79 -0.29
C LEU A 248 -4.83 3.20 0.36
N GLN A 249 -5.30 3.73 1.50
CA GLN A 249 -6.35 3.09 2.30
C GLN A 249 -7.71 3.08 1.60
N ASP A 250 -8.05 4.16 0.91
CA ASP A 250 -9.35 4.34 0.25
C ASP A 250 -9.34 3.99 -1.23
N ASP A 251 -8.18 3.68 -1.80
CA ASP A 251 -8.03 3.16 -3.16
C ASP A 251 -8.86 1.90 -3.37
N GLN A 252 -9.53 1.85 -4.52
CA GLN A 252 -10.22 0.66 -5.01
C GLN A 252 -9.61 0.20 -6.33
N PHE A 253 -9.21 -1.08 -6.36
CA PHE A 253 -8.56 -1.71 -7.50
C PHE A 253 -9.48 -2.69 -8.21
N GLU A 254 -9.39 -2.69 -9.53
CA GLU A 254 -9.92 -3.76 -10.35
C GLU A 254 -8.81 -4.34 -11.23
N TYR A 255 -8.54 -5.63 -11.07
CA TYR A 255 -7.59 -6.36 -11.91
C TYR A 255 -8.32 -7.23 -12.92
N ARG A 256 -8.02 -7.07 -14.20
CA ARG A 256 -8.65 -7.77 -15.32
C ARG A 256 -7.62 -8.51 -16.12
N VAL A 257 -7.86 -9.79 -16.40
CA VAL A 257 -6.97 -10.64 -17.20
C VAL A 257 -7.73 -11.30 -18.34
N ILE A 258 -7.22 -11.16 -19.55
CA ILE A 258 -7.68 -11.88 -20.74
C ILE A 258 -6.62 -12.93 -21.09
N MET A 259 -7.03 -14.19 -21.09
CA MET A 259 -6.16 -15.33 -21.42
C MET A 259 -6.52 -15.92 -22.79
N PRO A 260 -5.55 -16.44 -23.55
CA PRO A 260 -5.84 -17.16 -24.79
C PRO A 260 -6.48 -18.53 -24.51
N GLY A 261 -7.47 -18.89 -25.32
CA GLY A 261 -8.12 -20.20 -25.24
C GLY A 261 -9.17 -20.28 -24.12
N MET A 262 -9.28 -21.45 -23.47
CA MET A 262 -10.25 -21.70 -22.41
C MET A 262 -9.59 -21.70 -21.03
N ILE A 263 -10.26 -21.08 -20.06
CA ILE A 263 -9.81 -21.07 -18.66
C ILE A 263 -9.96 -22.48 -18.07
N SER A 264 -8.86 -23.01 -17.51
CA SER A 264 -8.85 -24.33 -16.86
C SER A 264 -8.77 -24.26 -15.33
N PHE A 265 -8.15 -23.21 -14.79
CA PHE A 265 -8.04 -22.96 -13.36
C PHE A 265 -7.89 -21.46 -13.11
N THR A 266 -8.52 -20.94 -12.06
CA THR A 266 -8.43 -19.54 -11.66
C THR A 266 -8.85 -19.36 -10.20
N ASN A 267 -8.35 -18.31 -9.56
CA ASN A 267 -8.82 -17.77 -8.29
C ASN A 267 -9.49 -16.39 -8.46
N ALA A 268 -9.96 -16.06 -9.66
CA ALA A 268 -10.71 -14.83 -9.95
C ALA A 268 -12.03 -14.79 -9.18
N ASP A 269 -12.42 -13.60 -8.73
CA ASP A 269 -13.70 -13.36 -8.08
C ASP A 269 -14.84 -13.60 -9.06
N THR A 270 -14.67 -13.15 -10.31
CA THR A 270 -15.65 -13.34 -11.39
C THR A 270 -15.00 -13.63 -12.74
N ILE A 271 -15.78 -14.26 -13.61
CA ILE A 271 -15.43 -14.52 -15.02
C ILE A 271 -16.56 -13.99 -15.89
N SER A 272 -16.22 -13.16 -16.88
CA SER A 272 -17.16 -12.61 -17.85
C SER A 272 -16.61 -12.84 -19.26
N GLY A 273 -17.14 -13.85 -19.96
CA GLY A 273 -16.60 -14.28 -21.25
C GLY A 273 -15.19 -14.85 -21.09
N ASP A 274 -14.22 -14.25 -21.76
CA ASP A 274 -12.79 -14.58 -21.71
C ASP A 274 -12.01 -13.78 -20.65
N THR A 275 -12.69 -12.92 -19.91
CA THR A 275 -12.08 -11.99 -18.96
C THR A 275 -12.25 -12.48 -17.52
N LEU A 276 -11.13 -12.73 -16.84
CA LEU A 276 -11.02 -12.96 -15.40
C LEU A 276 -10.96 -11.62 -14.67
N LYS A 277 -11.64 -11.48 -13.53
CA LYS A 277 -11.65 -10.23 -12.75
C LYS A 277 -11.44 -10.47 -11.26
N TRP A 278 -10.69 -9.56 -10.65
CA TRP A 278 -10.53 -9.42 -9.20
C TRP A 278 -10.86 -7.99 -8.79
N SER A 279 -11.44 -7.83 -7.61
CA SER A 279 -11.64 -6.53 -6.98
C SER A 279 -11.06 -6.56 -5.57
N PHE A 280 -10.23 -5.58 -5.24
CA PHE A 280 -9.58 -5.46 -3.94
C PHE A 280 -9.31 -3.99 -3.60
N GLY A 281 -9.18 -3.72 -2.31
CA GLY A 281 -9.01 -2.40 -1.71
C GLY A 281 -9.10 -2.61 -0.21
#